data_AF-A0A0L6U6L8-F1
#
_entry.id   AF-A0A0L6U6L8-F1
#
_cell.length_a   1.000
_cell.length_b   1.000
_cell.length_c   1.000
_cell.angle_alpha   90.00
_cell.angle_beta   90.00
_cell.angle_gamma   90.00
#
_symmetry.space_group_name_H-M   'P 1'
#
loop_
_entity.id
_entity.type
_entity.pdbx_description
1 polymer ?
#
loop_
_entity_poly.entity_id
_entity_poly.type
_entity_poly.pdbx_seq_one_letter_code
_entity_poly.pdbx_strand_id
1 'polypeptide(L)'
;DETKPPAAGTTKTDLTPHAPNAVILQHQVLKSTTPSSRRLVATSFAYLLRKKGISEPLISLMLNDLNVIEIEEVTKHGALLPRKHKFWVARKGTSVQSLLGEEHRSARIFAEGICWAPGETCKSVDHRFHSRALAINAPQQPLLICGVLNSNVISIIHQATAQHFEPVLDSLEAKATDRVASFKMDCASSATAKSTVALETSLNCLATVAGVRNGS
;
A
#
# COMPACT_ATOMS: atom_id res chain seq x y z
N ASP A 1 -52.34 16.48 31.44
CA ASP A 1 -50.87 16.31 31.48
C ASP A 1 -50.45 15.02 30.79
N GLU A 2 -50.30 15.08 29.47
CA GLU A 2 -49.67 14.03 28.66
C GLU A 2 -48.24 14.46 28.34
N THR A 3 -47.27 13.71 28.86
CA THR A 3 -45.84 13.95 28.66
C THR A 3 -45.36 13.19 27.41
N LYS A 4 -45.17 13.93 26.32
CA LYS A 4 -44.60 13.44 25.06
C LYS A 4 -43.07 13.32 25.17
N PRO A 5 -42.43 12.19 24.79
CA PRO A 5 -40.97 12.11 24.77
C PRO A 5 -40.38 12.84 23.55
N PRO A 6 -39.16 13.39 23.64
CA PRO A 6 -38.56 14.13 22.53
C PRO A 6 -38.02 13.18 21.45
N ALA A 7 -38.19 13.60 20.21
CA ALA A 7 -37.75 12.88 19.02
C ALA A 7 -36.23 12.74 18.96
N ALA A 8 -35.76 11.53 18.63
CA ALA A 8 -34.36 11.24 18.36
C ALA A 8 -33.88 12.05 17.14
N GLY A 9 -33.09 13.08 17.40
CA GLY A 9 -32.40 13.84 16.37
C GLY A 9 -31.36 12.95 15.69
N THR A 10 -31.61 12.58 14.44
CA THR A 10 -30.60 12.00 13.54
C THR A 10 -29.49 13.02 13.33
N THR A 11 -28.37 12.83 14.03
CA THR A 11 -27.13 13.54 13.77
C THR A 11 -26.57 13.00 12.45
N LYS A 12 -26.85 13.71 11.35
CA LYS A 12 -26.07 13.57 10.13
C LYS A 12 -24.66 14.06 10.45
N THR A 13 -23.75 13.11 10.73
CA THR A 13 -22.32 13.37 10.72
C THR A 13 -21.94 13.68 9.27
N ASP A 14 -21.94 14.97 8.95
CA ASP A 14 -21.36 15.50 7.73
C ASP A 14 -19.84 15.26 7.80
N LEU A 15 -19.39 14.14 7.24
CA LEU A 15 -17.97 13.83 7.07
C LEU A 15 -17.43 14.62 5.89
N THR A 16 -17.34 15.94 6.04
CA THR A 16 -16.50 16.76 5.17
C THR A 16 -15.03 16.48 5.52
N PRO A 17 -14.20 15.98 4.59
CA PRO A 17 -12.83 15.60 4.88
C PRO A 17 -11.94 16.85 4.92
N HIS A 18 -11.97 17.60 6.02
CA HIS A 18 -11.00 18.67 6.29
C HIS A 18 -9.66 18.11 6.80
N ALA A 19 -9.08 17.15 6.09
CA ALA A 19 -7.73 16.62 6.36
C ALA A 19 -6.70 16.77 5.21
N PRO A 20 -6.80 17.72 4.25
CA PRO A 20 -5.85 17.76 3.13
C PRO A 20 -4.40 18.09 3.59
N ASN A 21 -4.23 18.88 4.66
CA ASN A 21 -2.91 19.43 4.99
C ASN A 21 -1.92 18.39 5.55
N ALA A 22 -2.38 17.41 6.33
CA ALA A 22 -1.50 16.41 6.95
C ALA A 22 -0.90 15.44 5.92
N VAL A 23 -1.68 15.13 4.88
CA VAL A 23 -1.30 14.17 3.83
C VAL A 23 -0.40 14.84 2.80
N ILE A 24 -0.69 16.10 2.46
CA ILE A 24 0.18 16.95 1.64
C ILE A 24 1.57 17.11 2.30
N LEU A 25 1.62 17.30 3.63
CA LEU A 25 2.88 17.36 4.38
C LEU A 25 3.68 16.07 4.29
N GLN A 26 3.03 14.90 4.43
CA GLN A 26 3.73 13.61 4.28
C GLN A 26 4.27 13.43 2.86
N HIS A 27 3.50 13.82 1.85
CA HIS A 27 3.92 13.73 0.46
C HIS A 27 5.17 14.59 0.18
N GLN A 28 5.18 15.84 0.65
CA GLN A 28 6.34 16.72 0.51
C GLN A 28 7.56 16.23 1.31
N VAL A 29 7.33 15.72 2.52
CA VAL A 29 8.41 15.19 3.38
C VAL A 29 8.99 13.91 2.78
N LEU A 30 8.17 12.99 2.28
CA LEU A 30 8.65 11.73 1.69
C LEU A 30 9.41 11.96 0.37
N LYS A 31 9.04 12.97 -0.42
CA LYS A 31 9.78 13.34 -1.64
C LYS A 31 11.11 14.03 -1.31
N SER A 32 11.12 15.00 -0.41
CA SER A 32 12.30 15.85 -0.17
C SER A 32 13.39 15.26 0.75
N THR A 33 13.24 14.03 1.24
CA THR A 33 14.12 13.49 2.29
C THR A 33 15.02 12.35 1.82
N THR A 34 16.15 12.15 2.52
CA THR A 34 17.09 11.03 2.28
C THR A 34 16.46 9.68 2.67
N PRO A 35 16.97 8.53 2.21
CA PRO A 35 16.44 7.21 2.60
C PRO A 35 16.31 7.01 4.11
N SER A 36 17.31 7.45 4.89
CA SER A 36 17.30 7.35 6.36
C SER A 36 16.20 8.21 6.99
N SER A 37 16.02 9.45 6.51
CA SER A 37 14.97 10.34 6.99
C SER A 37 13.57 9.83 6.61
N ARG A 38 13.39 9.25 5.42
CA ARG A 38 12.15 8.56 5.04
C ARG A 38 11.83 7.41 5.98
N ARG A 39 12.85 6.64 6.39
CA ARG A 39 12.68 5.59 7.42
C ARG A 39 12.04 6.12 8.68
N LEU A 40 12.63 7.21 9.18
CA LEU A 40 12.21 7.81 10.43
C LEU A 40 10.76 8.28 10.33
N VAL A 41 10.42 8.97 9.24
CA VAL A 41 9.06 9.46 8.98
C VAL A 41 8.06 8.30 8.88
N ALA A 42 8.38 7.26 8.12
CA ALA A 42 7.54 6.07 8.00
C ALA A 42 7.32 5.37 9.35
N THR A 43 8.37 5.30 10.19
CA THR A 43 8.29 4.70 11.53
C THR A 43 7.41 5.54 12.46
N SER A 44 7.55 6.86 12.43
CA SER A 44 6.68 7.78 13.19
C SER A 44 5.22 7.66 12.73
N PHE A 45 4.99 7.56 11.43
CA PHE A 45 3.65 7.36 10.89
C PHE A 45 3.08 6.00 11.29
N ALA A 46 3.88 4.94 11.25
CA ALA A 46 3.50 3.62 11.74
C ALA A 46 3.08 3.65 13.23
N TYR A 47 3.78 4.41 14.06
CA TYR A 47 3.37 4.61 15.45
C TYR A 47 1.98 5.27 15.55
N LEU A 48 1.72 6.31 14.75
CA LEU A 48 0.42 6.96 14.71
C LEU A 48 -0.68 6.01 14.21
N LEU A 49 -0.42 5.23 13.16
CA LEU A 49 -1.33 4.21 12.63
C LEU A 49 -1.65 3.14 13.69
N ARG A 50 -0.66 2.70 14.47
CA ARG A 50 -0.89 1.77 15.60
C ARG A 50 -1.80 2.39 16.66
N LYS A 51 -1.60 3.66 17.00
CA LYS A 51 -2.37 4.35 18.06
C LYS A 51 -3.79 4.72 17.64
N LYS A 52 -3.97 5.23 16.42
CA LYS A 52 -5.28 5.68 15.92
C LYS A 52 -6.06 4.59 15.21
N GLY A 53 -5.40 3.49 14.85
CA GLY A 53 -5.95 2.46 13.99
C GLY A 53 -5.75 2.83 12.52
N ILE A 54 -5.50 1.80 11.71
CA ILE A 54 -5.54 1.93 10.26
C ILE A 54 -7.03 1.93 9.87
N SER A 55 -7.48 3.00 9.21
CA SER A 55 -8.83 3.08 8.66
C SER A 55 -8.79 2.87 7.15
N GLU A 56 -9.83 2.24 6.60
CA GLU A 56 -9.98 2.05 5.16
C GLU A 56 -9.93 3.38 4.36
N PRO A 57 -10.55 4.49 4.82
CA PRO A 57 -10.40 5.78 4.15
C PRO A 57 -8.95 6.28 4.06
N LEU A 58 -8.14 6.04 5.10
CA LEU A 58 -6.74 6.45 5.10
C LEU A 58 -5.91 5.59 4.14
N ILE A 59 -6.13 4.28 4.11
CA ILE A 59 -5.49 3.40 3.13
C ILE A 59 -5.86 3.84 1.72
N SER A 60 -7.15 4.05 1.45
CA SER A 60 -7.65 4.48 0.15
C SER A 60 -7.00 5.80 -0.29
N LEU A 61 -6.87 6.76 0.63
CA LEU A 61 -6.19 8.02 0.35
C LEU A 61 -4.71 7.83 -0.02
N MET A 62 -3.96 7.03 0.75
CA MET A 62 -2.55 6.73 0.46
C MET A 62 -2.36 6.02 -0.88
N LEU A 63 -3.26 5.09 -1.23
CA LEU A 63 -3.23 4.39 -2.51
C LEU A 63 -3.59 5.32 -3.67
N ASN A 64 -4.55 6.23 -3.47
CA ASN A 64 -4.89 7.26 -4.46
C ASN A 64 -3.72 8.20 -4.72
N ASP A 65 -3.04 8.68 -3.67
CA ASP A 65 -1.84 9.51 -3.82
C ASP A 65 -0.74 8.78 -4.60
N LEU A 66 -0.53 7.50 -4.29
CA LEU A 66 0.42 6.67 -5.02
C LEU A 66 0.05 6.55 -6.49
N ASN A 67 -1.24 6.37 -6.79
CA ASN A 67 -1.74 6.30 -8.16
C ASN A 67 -1.52 7.61 -8.92
N VAL A 68 -1.79 8.76 -8.30
CA VAL A 68 -1.54 10.06 -8.92
C VAL A 68 -0.07 10.20 -9.30
N ILE A 69 0.85 9.84 -8.41
CA ILE A 69 2.29 10.00 -8.66
C ILE A 69 2.78 8.99 -9.71
N GLU A 70 2.22 7.78 -9.76
CA GLU A 70 2.49 6.83 -10.84
C GLU A 70 2.10 7.42 -12.19
N ILE A 71 0.87 7.96 -12.29
CA ILE A 71 0.36 8.59 -13.51
C ILE A 71 1.23 9.77 -13.92
N GLU A 72 1.63 10.63 -12.97
CA GLU A 72 2.55 11.75 -13.23
C GLU A 72 3.91 11.26 -13.78
N GLU A 73 4.50 10.22 -13.19
CA GLU A 73 5.81 9.68 -13.64
C GLU A 73 5.70 9.03 -15.02
N VAL A 74 4.64 8.26 -15.28
CA VAL A 74 4.38 7.66 -16.60
C VAL A 74 4.11 8.72 -17.65
N THR A 75 3.32 9.75 -17.32
CA THR A 75 3.05 10.85 -18.25
C THR A 75 4.32 11.61 -18.61
N LYS A 76 5.21 11.82 -17.62
CA LYS A 76 6.46 12.56 -17.82
C LYS A 76 7.52 11.75 -18.57
N HIS A 77 7.61 10.44 -18.33
CA HIS A 77 8.73 9.60 -18.81
C HIS A 77 8.31 8.52 -19.82
N GLY A 78 7.02 8.43 -20.16
CA GLY A 78 6.44 7.41 -21.04
C GLY A 78 6.27 6.02 -20.40
N ALA A 79 7.05 5.69 -19.37
CA ALA A 79 6.96 4.42 -18.65
C ALA A 79 7.56 4.52 -17.23
N LEU A 80 7.17 3.58 -16.36
CA LEU A 80 7.83 3.39 -15.07
C LEU A 80 9.21 2.74 -15.27
N LEU A 81 10.27 3.51 -15.02
CA LEU A 81 11.64 3.02 -15.20
C LEU A 81 12.05 2.06 -14.06
N PRO A 82 12.63 0.89 -14.37
CA PRO A 82 13.14 -0.02 -13.36
C PRO A 82 14.40 0.56 -12.67
N ARG A 83 14.52 0.32 -11.35
CA ARG A 83 15.60 0.85 -10.48
C ARG A 83 16.98 0.54 -11.03
N LYS A 84 17.16 -0.68 -11.56
CA LYS A 84 18.44 -1.17 -12.10
C LYS A 84 18.87 -0.42 -13.36
N HIS A 85 17.94 0.13 -14.14
CA HIS A 85 18.30 0.78 -15.41
C HIS A 85 18.98 2.13 -15.18
N LYS A 86 18.57 2.88 -14.14
CA LYS A 86 19.19 4.17 -13.78
C LYS A 86 20.65 4.03 -13.33
N PHE A 87 21.00 2.93 -12.65
CA PHE A 87 22.38 2.65 -12.22
C PHE A 87 23.33 2.32 -13.37
N TRP A 88 22.84 1.71 -14.45
CA TRP A 88 23.69 1.31 -15.58
C TRP A 88 24.01 2.46 -16.53
N VAL A 89 23.10 3.44 -16.68
CA VAL A 89 23.36 4.66 -17.47
C VAL A 89 24.51 5.46 -16.85
N ALA A 90 24.61 5.48 -15.52
CA ALA A 90 25.66 6.20 -14.77
C ALA A 90 27.07 5.64 -14.96
N ARG A 91 27.21 4.35 -15.28
CA ARG A 91 28.52 3.70 -15.43
C ARG A 91 29.20 3.98 -16.78
N LYS A 92 28.51 4.63 -17.72
CA LYS A 92 29.00 4.91 -19.08
C LYS A 92 29.71 6.25 -19.26
N GLY A 93 30.03 6.96 -18.17
CA GLY A 93 31.02 8.05 -18.19
C GLY A 93 30.50 9.45 -18.53
N THR A 94 29.18 9.66 -18.58
CA THR A 94 28.60 11.00 -18.68
C THR A 94 28.31 11.54 -17.29
N SER A 95 29.09 12.56 -16.88
CA SER A 95 28.80 13.56 -15.84
C SER A 95 28.16 13.03 -14.54
N VAL A 96 28.97 12.95 -13.47
CA VAL A 96 28.57 12.66 -12.07
C VAL A 96 27.83 13.88 -11.47
N GLN A 97 26.91 14.48 -12.21
CA GLN A 97 26.07 15.56 -11.70
C GLN A 97 24.86 14.95 -10.99
N SER A 98 25.06 14.63 -9.70
CA SER A 98 24.01 14.50 -8.67
C SER A 98 22.75 13.70 -9.07
N LEU A 99 22.91 12.38 -9.27
CA LEU A 99 21.80 11.40 -9.31
C LEU A 99 20.88 11.46 -8.07
N LEU A 100 21.38 11.99 -6.95
CA LEU A 100 20.58 12.19 -5.73
C LEU A 100 19.36 13.08 -5.99
N GLY A 101 19.51 14.12 -6.81
CA GLY A 101 18.45 15.10 -7.10
C GLY A 101 17.30 14.53 -7.93
N GLU A 102 17.58 13.56 -8.79
CA GLU A 102 16.57 12.96 -9.67
C GLU A 102 15.80 11.82 -8.98
N GLU A 103 16.43 11.15 -8.02
CA GLU A 103 15.77 10.19 -7.14
C GLU A 103 14.68 10.86 -6.28
N HIS A 104 14.94 12.08 -5.77
CA HIS A 104 14.09 12.84 -4.82
C HIS A 104 12.63 13.12 -5.24
N ARG A 105 12.17 12.69 -6.41
CA ARG A 105 10.75 12.84 -6.82
C ARG A 105 10.14 11.62 -7.50
N SER A 106 10.85 10.48 -7.57
CA SER A 106 10.29 9.29 -8.23
C SER A 106 9.11 8.72 -7.43
N ALA A 107 8.06 8.30 -8.14
CA ALA A 107 6.92 7.58 -7.59
C ALA A 107 7.37 6.36 -6.79
N ARG A 108 8.46 5.73 -7.19
CA ARG A 108 9.04 4.60 -6.46
C ARG A 108 9.52 4.97 -5.05
N ILE A 109 10.12 6.15 -4.86
CA ILE A 109 10.57 6.58 -3.53
C ILE A 109 9.37 6.85 -2.62
N PHE A 110 8.34 7.46 -3.17
CA PHE A 110 7.10 7.66 -2.46
C PHE A 110 6.42 6.32 -2.12
N ALA A 111 6.37 5.40 -3.08
CA ALA A 111 5.88 4.03 -2.89
C ALA A 111 6.63 3.34 -1.75
N GLU A 112 7.96 3.42 -1.72
CA GLU A 112 8.78 2.84 -0.65
C GLU A 112 8.44 3.43 0.72
N GLY A 113 8.29 4.75 0.83
CA GLY A 113 7.88 5.41 2.06
C GLY A 113 6.49 4.97 2.54
N ILE A 114 5.54 4.87 1.60
CA ILE A 114 4.20 4.34 1.85
C ILE A 114 4.22 2.86 2.22
N CYS A 115 5.11 2.03 1.66
CA CYS A 115 5.25 0.61 2.05
C CYS A 115 5.69 0.48 3.50
N TRP A 116 6.66 1.31 3.90
CA TRP A 116 7.34 1.13 5.16
C TRP A 116 6.41 1.39 6.34
N ALA A 117 5.49 2.36 6.25
CA ALA A 117 4.62 2.66 7.38
C ALA A 117 3.64 1.50 7.73
N PRO A 118 2.89 0.90 6.79
CA PRO A 118 2.11 -0.31 7.03
C PRO A 118 3.00 -1.50 7.43
N GLY A 119 4.16 -1.70 6.79
CA GLY A 119 5.10 -2.76 7.17
C GLY A 119 5.57 -2.64 8.63
N GLU A 120 5.99 -1.46 9.05
CA GLU A 120 6.36 -1.13 10.44
C GLU A 120 5.16 -1.16 11.40
N THR A 121 3.94 -0.90 10.90
CA THR A 121 2.71 -1.02 11.70
C THR A 121 2.37 -2.47 11.99
N CYS A 122 2.61 -3.35 11.01
CA CYS A 122 2.43 -4.79 11.15
C CYS A 122 3.46 -5.41 12.10
N LYS A 123 4.66 -4.83 12.21
CA LYS A 123 5.63 -5.17 13.27
C LYS A 123 5.07 -4.80 14.62
N SER A 124 4.49 -5.76 15.33
CA SER A 124 4.20 -5.60 16.74
C SER A 124 5.43 -5.92 17.58
N VAL A 125 5.37 -5.50 18.85
CA VAL A 125 6.30 -5.95 19.88
C VAL A 125 6.03 -7.45 20.08
N ASP A 126 7.08 -8.28 20.07
CA ASP A 126 7.03 -9.74 20.27
C ASP A 126 6.63 -10.61 19.05
N HIS A 127 6.97 -10.20 17.82
CA HIS A 127 6.79 -11.02 16.60
C HIS A 127 5.34 -11.43 16.25
N ARG A 128 4.34 -10.91 16.98
CA ARG A 128 2.93 -11.15 16.69
C ARG A 128 2.43 -10.15 15.65
N PHE A 129 1.44 -10.51 14.84
CA PHE A 129 0.72 -9.49 14.07
C PHE A 129 -0.46 -8.98 14.87
N HIS A 130 -0.70 -7.68 14.81
CA HIS A 130 -1.98 -7.15 15.26
C HIS A 130 -3.05 -7.65 14.28
N SER A 131 -4.25 -7.99 14.79
CA SER A 131 -5.43 -8.34 13.96
C SER A 131 -5.76 -7.31 12.86
N ARG A 132 -5.21 -6.10 12.97
CA ARG A 132 -5.39 -4.98 12.03
C ARG A 132 -4.43 -5.00 10.83
N ALA A 133 -3.41 -5.87 10.83
CA ALA A 133 -2.49 -6.02 9.69
C ALA A 133 -3.20 -6.49 8.41
N LEU A 134 -4.34 -7.18 8.56
CA LEU A 134 -5.15 -7.72 7.45
C LEU A 134 -5.89 -6.66 6.63
N ALA A 135 -6.03 -5.44 7.16
CA ALA A 135 -6.78 -4.36 6.51
C ALA A 135 -6.12 -3.80 5.24
N ILE A 136 -4.83 -4.08 5.02
CA ILE A 136 -4.04 -3.52 3.90
C ILE A 136 -4.39 -4.17 2.54
N ASN A 137 -5.17 -5.26 2.54
CA ASN A 137 -5.54 -6.03 1.36
C ASN A 137 -6.72 -5.40 0.59
N ALA A 138 -6.64 -4.11 0.26
CA ALA A 138 -7.65 -3.35 -0.51
C ALA A 138 -7.42 -3.47 -2.04
N PRO A 139 -8.47 -3.31 -2.88
CA PRO A 139 -8.40 -3.63 -4.31
C PRO A 139 -7.80 -2.53 -5.22
N GLN A 140 -6.92 -3.01 -6.11
CA GLN A 140 -6.65 -2.65 -7.52
C GLN A 140 -6.07 -1.30 -7.97
N GLN A 141 -5.01 -1.48 -8.78
CA GLN A 141 -4.31 -0.62 -9.73
C GLN A 141 -3.89 0.77 -9.23
N PRO A 142 -2.59 1.11 -9.33
CA PRO A 142 -1.66 0.71 -10.41
C PRO A 142 -0.46 -0.22 -10.04
N LEU A 143 0.50 -0.44 -10.96
CA LEU A 143 1.59 -1.44 -10.85
C LEU A 143 2.46 -1.24 -9.60
N LEU A 144 2.66 0.00 -9.17
CA LEU A 144 3.39 0.29 -7.93
C LEU A 144 2.67 -0.27 -6.71
N ILE A 145 1.33 -0.32 -6.69
CA ILE A 145 0.57 -0.93 -5.59
C ILE A 145 0.90 -2.42 -5.48
N CYS A 146 0.97 -3.15 -6.59
CA CYS A 146 1.33 -4.58 -6.54
C CYS A 146 2.76 -4.78 -6.01
N GLY A 147 3.71 -3.95 -6.47
CA GLY A 147 5.08 -3.97 -5.94
C GLY A 147 5.17 -3.62 -4.45
N VAL A 148 4.35 -2.66 -3.99
CA VAL A 148 4.22 -2.24 -2.59
C VAL A 148 3.67 -3.38 -1.73
N LEU A 149 2.59 -4.01 -2.18
CA LEU A 149 1.96 -5.14 -1.49
C LEU A 149 2.94 -6.31 -1.37
N ASN A 150 3.60 -6.69 -2.46
CA ASN A 150 4.58 -7.78 -2.43
C ASN A 150 5.75 -7.47 -1.48
N SER A 151 6.26 -6.23 -1.50
CA SER A 151 7.33 -5.81 -0.59
C SER A 151 6.89 -5.87 0.87
N ASN A 152 5.65 -5.49 1.16
CA ASN A 152 5.07 -5.58 2.50
C ASN A 152 4.90 -7.03 2.94
N VAL A 153 4.36 -7.89 2.07
CA VAL A 153 4.23 -9.34 2.32
C VAL A 153 5.58 -9.97 2.62
N ILE A 154 6.61 -9.68 1.80
CA ILE A 154 7.98 -10.13 2.03
C ILE A 154 8.49 -9.67 3.41
N SER A 155 8.34 -8.37 3.73
CA SER A 155 8.76 -7.84 5.03
C SER A 155 8.07 -8.54 6.21
N ILE A 156 6.77 -8.77 6.10
CA ILE A 156 5.94 -9.44 7.10
C ILE A 156 6.43 -10.87 7.31
N ILE A 157 6.61 -11.65 6.24
CA ILE A 157 7.12 -13.03 6.31
C ILE A 157 8.50 -13.08 6.95
N HIS A 158 9.38 -12.12 6.63
CA HIS A 158 10.72 -12.09 7.23
C HIS A 158 10.72 -11.83 8.74
N GLN A 159 9.67 -11.20 9.29
CA GLN A 159 9.64 -10.75 10.69
C GLN A 159 8.80 -11.63 11.60
N ALA A 160 7.87 -12.39 11.03
CA ALA A 160 7.04 -13.32 11.79
C ALA A 160 7.51 -14.76 11.69
N THR A 161 7.06 -15.55 12.66
CA THR A 161 7.07 -17.00 12.63
C THR A 161 5.90 -17.49 11.76
N ALA A 162 5.99 -18.73 11.26
CA ALA A 162 4.92 -19.34 10.45
C ALA A 162 3.55 -19.28 11.16
N GLN A 163 3.50 -19.61 12.46
CA GLN A 163 2.28 -19.60 13.28
C GLN A 163 1.61 -18.22 13.33
N HIS A 164 2.39 -17.13 13.33
CA HIS A 164 1.82 -15.79 13.36
C HIS A 164 1.41 -15.30 11.97
N PHE A 165 2.01 -15.83 10.91
CA PHE A 165 1.68 -15.48 9.54
C PHE A 165 0.44 -16.20 9.00
N GLU A 166 0.08 -17.36 9.54
CA GLU A 166 -1.06 -18.19 9.11
C GLU A 166 -2.38 -17.41 8.90
N PRO A 167 -2.84 -16.54 9.83
CA PRO A 167 -4.07 -15.76 9.59
C PRO A 167 -3.99 -14.78 8.41
N VAL A 168 -2.78 -14.33 8.07
CA VAL A 168 -2.54 -13.47 6.90
C VAL A 168 -2.64 -14.29 5.62
N LEU A 169 -2.08 -15.49 5.63
CA LEU A 169 -2.19 -16.44 4.52
C LEU A 169 -3.64 -16.84 4.26
N ASP A 170 -4.38 -17.24 5.30
CA ASP A 170 -5.80 -17.61 5.20
C ASP A 170 -6.64 -16.48 4.60
N SER A 171 -6.36 -15.24 5.01
CA SER A 171 -7.04 -14.06 4.47
C SER A 171 -6.72 -13.81 3.00
N LEU A 172 -5.47 -14.04 2.58
CA LEU A 172 -5.05 -13.92 1.18
C LEU A 172 -5.69 -15.02 0.32
N GLU A 173 -5.72 -16.25 0.82
CA GLU A 173 -6.33 -17.41 0.16
C GLU A 173 -7.84 -17.22 0.02
N ALA A 174 -8.54 -16.88 1.10
CA ALA A 174 -9.98 -16.59 1.06
C ALA A 174 -10.32 -15.51 0.02
N LYS A 175 -9.55 -14.41 0.00
CA LYS A 175 -9.72 -13.36 -1.01
C LYS A 175 -9.45 -13.82 -2.43
N ALA A 176 -8.43 -14.65 -2.64
CA ALA A 176 -8.14 -15.22 -3.96
C ALA A 176 -9.28 -16.13 -4.41
N THR A 177 -9.77 -17.00 -3.54
CA THR A 177 -10.89 -17.90 -3.78
C THR A 177 -12.18 -17.14 -4.10
N ASP A 178 -12.51 -16.11 -3.33
CA ASP A 178 -13.67 -15.24 -3.60
C ASP A 178 -13.56 -14.56 -4.98
N ARG A 179 -12.36 -14.10 -5.34
CA ARG A 179 -12.07 -13.49 -6.65
C ARG A 179 -12.19 -14.50 -7.79
N VAL A 180 -11.73 -15.74 -7.61
CA VAL A 180 -11.90 -16.82 -8.58
C VAL A 180 -13.38 -17.18 -8.73
N ALA A 181 -14.11 -17.31 -7.62
CA ALA A 181 -15.53 -17.65 -7.64
C ALA A 181 -16.39 -16.56 -8.30
N SER A 182 -16.04 -15.28 -8.09
CA SER A 182 -16.70 -14.15 -8.76
C SER A 182 -16.33 -14.01 -10.24
N PHE A 183 -15.30 -14.72 -10.72
CA PHE A 183 -14.90 -14.76 -12.12
C PHE A 183 -15.80 -15.64 -12.99
N LYS A 184 -17.07 -15.79 -12.61
CA LYS A 184 -18.05 -16.58 -13.37
C LYS A 184 -18.05 -16.10 -14.81
N MET A 185 -17.77 -17.02 -15.72
CA MET A 185 -17.54 -16.77 -17.14
C MET A 185 -18.87 -16.51 -17.85
N ASP A 186 -19.56 -15.44 -17.48
CA ASP A 186 -20.77 -15.03 -18.19
C ASP A 186 -20.31 -14.45 -19.53
N CYS A 187 -20.37 -15.27 -20.58
CA CYS A 187 -19.95 -15.02 -21.98
C CYS A 187 -20.46 -13.72 -22.61
N ALA A 188 -21.30 -12.94 -21.92
CA ALA A 188 -21.93 -11.72 -22.44
C ALA A 188 -21.62 -10.44 -21.63
N SER A 189 -20.88 -10.49 -20.51
CA SER A 189 -20.68 -9.29 -19.68
C SER A 189 -19.27 -8.68 -19.82
N SER A 190 -19.23 -7.36 -20.07
CA SER A 190 -18.00 -6.56 -20.23
C SER A 190 -17.33 -6.17 -18.90
N ALA A 191 -17.71 -6.77 -17.77
CA ALA A 191 -17.18 -6.47 -16.43
C ALA A 191 -15.76 -7.01 -16.17
N THR A 192 -15.09 -7.55 -17.20
CA THR A 192 -13.95 -8.45 -17.09
C THR A 192 -12.64 -7.79 -16.63
N ALA A 193 -12.41 -6.52 -16.96
CA ALA A 193 -11.09 -5.90 -16.80
C ALA A 193 -10.69 -5.68 -15.32
N LYS A 194 -11.60 -5.16 -14.50
CA LYS A 194 -11.32 -4.95 -13.07
C LYS A 194 -11.12 -6.30 -12.39
N SER A 195 -12.07 -7.21 -12.47
CA SER A 195 -12.00 -8.51 -11.76
C SER A 195 -10.68 -9.26 -12.04
N THR A 196 -10.21 -9.25 -13.29
CA THR A 196 -8.96 -9.90 -13.70
C THR A 196 -7.75 -9.38 -12.94
N VAL A 197 -7.64 -8.07 -12.73
CA VAL A 197 -6.48 -7.47 -12.08
C VAL A 197 -6.47 -7.73 -10.57
N ALA A 198 -7.64 -7.78 -9.91
CA ALA A 198 -7.69 -8.21 -8.51
C ALA A 198 -7.19 -9.63 -8.38
N LEU A 199 -7.69 -10.52 -9.24
CA LEU A 199 -7.29 -11.92 -9.21
C LEU A 199 -5.78 -12.05 -9.43
N GLU A 200 -5.23 -11.39 -10.45
CA GLU A 200 -3.79 -11.37 -10.72
C GLU A 200 -3.00 -10.84 -9.52
N THR A 201 -3.45 -9.76 -8.88
CA THR A 201 -2.79 -9.21 -7.69
C THR A 201 -2.82 -10.21 -6.53
N SER A 202 -3.94 -10.89 -6.30
CA SER A 202 -4.07 -11.94 -5.27
C SER A 202 -3.12 -13.10 -5.55
N LEU A 203 -3.08 -13.58 -6.79
CA LEU A 203 -2.19 -14.66 -7.21
C LEU A 203 -0.71 -14.25 -7.10
N ASN A 204 -0.36 -13.02 -7.44
CA ASN A 204 0.99 -12.48 -7.27
C ASN A 204 1.40 -12.40 -5.78
N CYS A 205 0.49 -12.01 -4.89
CA CYS A 205 0.73 -12.06 -3.45
C CYS A 205 0.99 -13.51 -2.99
N LEU A 206 0.15 -14.47 -3.39
CA LEU A 206 0.32 -15.88 -3.04
C LEU A 206 1.63 -16.47 -3.61
N ALA A 207 1.96 -16.16 -4.87
CA ALA A 207 3.22 -16.56 -5.49
C ALA A 207 4.43 -15.97 -4.74
N THR A 208 4.31 -14.73 -4.28
CA THR A 208 5.33 -14.08 -3.44
C THR A 208 5.49 -14.82 -2.12
N VAL A 209 4.39 -15.18 -1.43
CA VAL A 209 4.44 -15.98 -0.20
C VAL A 209 5.18 -17.29 -0.44
N ALA A 210 4.80 -18.03 -1.47
CA ALA A 210 5.40 -19.32 -1.81
C ALA A 210 6.91 -19.22 -2.16
N GLY A 211 7.33 -18.11 -2.77
CA GLY A 211 8.73 -17.87 -3.14
C GLY A 211 9.63 -17.42 -1.98
N VAL A 212 9.07 -16.81 -0.93
CA VAL A 212 9.85 -16.32 0.21
C VAL A 212 10.26 -17.50 1.09
N ARG A 213 11.54 -17.54 1.50
CA ARG A 213 12.11 -18.59 2.37
C ARG A 213 11.89 -20.03 1.88
N ASN A 214 11.76 -20.24 0.57
CA ASN A 214 11.48 -21.56 -0.03
C ASN A 214 10.14 -22.18 0.43
N GLY A 215 9.19 -21.37 0.90
CA GLY A 215 7.86 -21.84 1.31
C GLY A 215 7.81 -22.53 2.69
N SER A 216 8.86 -22.39 3.51
CA SER A 216 8.92 -22.94 4.89
C SER A 216 8.21 -22.09 5.93
#